data_AF-A0A396KLL9-F1
#
_entry.id   AF-A0A396KLL9-F1
#
_cell.length_a   1.000
_cell.length_b   1.000
_cell.length_c   1.000
_cell.angle_alpha   90.00
_cell.angle_beta   90.00
_cell.angle_gamma   90.00
#
_symmetry.space_group_name_H-M   'P 1'
#
loop_
_entity.id
_entity.type
_entity.pdbx_description
1 polymer ?
#
loop_
_entity_poly.entity_id
_entity_poly.type
_entity_poly.pdbx_seq_one_letter_code
_entity_poly.pdbx_strand_id
1 'polypeptide(L)'
;ITPEQAHRNALQLAENTPAWKGFEVLVATHKDKDHIHTHFIVNSVNFEDGHKLQWSSADLRELKERCNAQSQEQGLHVPEKGKTFEGAEREETVAWSKDTYQLLKQAEQGKVKSYVQDIALAVLDCKEIATSRETFIRLMNERGYGVDWQDSHKYITYTDLAREQAGEKACKIRNNKLEKYYNMGFGKEELEHEFERNARTAEVRAGKSERTAPRTEPTEPDRAGEQPAEGSLSFVERELRGIDEAVKSRTSKGRAEQAERRRTEQAAHQRAEEERRAVRERQRTASERHISRNWEPER
;
A
#
# COMPACT_ATOMS: atom_id res chain seq x y z
N ILE A 1 0.60 30.01 -6.21
CA ILE A 1 1.62 31.01 -6.59
C ILE A 1 1.14 31.82 -7.78
N THR A 2 1.69 33.02 -8.04
CA THR A 2 1.36 33.80 -9.25
C THR A 2 2.17 33.31 -10.46
N PRO A 3 1.74 33.59 -11.71
CA PRO A 3 2.53 33.26 -12.91
C PRO A 3 3.93 33.88 -12.90
N GLU A 4 4.06 35.12 -12.43
CA GLU A 4 5.34 35.83 -12.33
C GLU A 4 6.26 35.15 -11.31
N GLN A 5 5.72 34.69 -10.18
CA GLN A 5 6.47 33.90 -9.21
C GLN A 5 6.93 32.56 -9.81
N ALA A 6 6.04 31.86 -10.52
CA ALA A 6 6.37 30.60 -11.18
C ALA A 6 7.47 30.78 -12.24
N HIS A 7 7.42 31.88 -13.00
CA HIS A 7 8.43 32.21 -14.00
C HIS A 7 9.78 32.54 -13.36
N ARG A 8 9.81 33.38 -12.30
CA ARG A 8 11.03 33.67 -11.54
C ARG A 8 11.65 32.41 -10.94
N ASN A 9 10.82 31.54 -10.34
CA ASN A 9 11.30 30.28 -9.77
C ASN A 9 11.95 29.40 -10.86
N ALA A 10 11.32 29.32 -12.03
CA ALA A 10 11.83 28.56 -13.16
C ALA A 10 13.15 29.11 -13.71
N LEU A 11 13.28 30.44 -13.85
CA LEU A 11 14.54 31.09 -14.26
C LEU A 11 15.66 30.76 -13.27
N GLN A 12 15.41 30.93 -11.97
CA GLN A 12 16.39 30.58 -10.93
C GLN A 12 16.78 29.10 -10.98
N LEU A 13 15.82 28.20 -11.20
CA LEU A 13 16.12 26.77 -11.32
C LEU A 13 16.99 26.49 -12.57
N ALA A 14 16.70 27.14 -13.70
CA ALA A 14 17.47 26.99 -14.93
C ALA A 14 18.90 27.52 -14.80
N GLU A 15 19.06 28.75 -14.32
CA GLU A 15 20.38 29.40 -14.12
C GLU A 15 21.27 28.58 -13.19
N ASN A 16 20.69 27.97 -12.17
CA ASN A 16 21.42 27.16 -11.21
C ASN A 16 21.55 25.69 -11.61
N THR A 17 21.20 25.28 -12.84
CA THR A 17 21.40 23.90 -13.34
C THR A 17 22.77 23.76 -14.00
N PRO A 18 23.76 23.08 -13.36
CA PRO A 18 25.13 23.02 -13.88
C PRO A 18 25.21 22.39 -15.28
N ALA A 19 24.39 21.36 -15.53
CA ALA A 19 24.33 20.68 -16.82
C ALA A 19 23.79 21.55 -17.96
N TRP A 20 23.16 22.70 -17.68
CA TRP A 20 22.68 23.64 -18.70
C TRP A 20 23.65 24.80 -18.93
N LYS A 21 24.79 24.83 -18.23
CA LYS A 21 25.81 25.85 -18.44
C LYS A 21 26.37 25.79 -19.86
N GLY A 22 26.38 26.93 -20.55
CA GLY A 22 26.80 27.05 -21.95
C GLY A 22 25.74 26.59 -22.98
N PHE A 23 24.56 26.15 -22.51
CA PHE A 23 23.41 25.87 -23.38
C PHE A 23 22.43 27.05 -23.36
N GLU A 24 21.78 27.28 -24.50
CA GLU A 24 20.67 28.24 -24.58
C GLU A 24 19.41 27.58 -24.02
N VAL A 25 18.75 28.25 -23.07
CA VAL A 25 17.51 27.77 -22.43
C VAL A 25 16.41 28.80 -22.61
N LEU A 26 15.34 28.42 -23.30
CA LEU A 26 14.10 29.19 -23.38
C LEU A 26 13.13 28.74 -22.27
N VAL A 27 12.68 29.68 -21.46
CA VAL A 27 11.73 29.46 -20.36
C VAL A 27 10.42 30.15 -20.70
N ALA A 28 9.31 29.39 -20.75
CA ALA A 28 7.98 29.91 -21.07
C ALA A 28 6.96 29.47 -20.03
N THR A 29 6.33 30.43 -19.34
CA THR A 29 5.31 30.17 -18.32
C THR A 29 3.93 30.44 -18.85
N HIS A 30 3.04 29.45 -18.76
CA HIS A 30 1.68 29.50 -19.27
C HIS A 30 0.65 29.46 -18.14
N LYS A 31 -0.52 30.04 -18.43
CA LYS A 31 -1.70 30.14 -17.53
C LYS A 31 -3.01 29.81 -18.25
N ASP A 32 -2.92 29.12 -19.37
CA ASP A 32 -4.01 28.74 -20.28
C ASP A 32 -4.80 27.50 -19.78
N LYS A 33 -4.37 26.88 -18.68
CA LYS A 33 -5.01 25.71 -18.05
C LYS A 33 -5.36 26.00 -16.59
N ASP A 34 -6.06 25.05 -15.96
CA ASP A 34 -6.41 25.07 -14.53
C ASP A 34 -5.19 25.14 -13.59
N HIS A 35 -3.98 24.99 -14.11
CA HIS A 35 -2.73 25.12 -13.37
C HIS A 35 -1.69 25.92 -14.17
N ILE A 36 -0.90 26.70 -13.43
CA ILE A 36 0.28 27.38 -13.96
C ILE A 36 1.34 26.32 -14.23
N HIS A 37 1.95 26.38 -15.42
CA HIS A 37 3.04 25.48 -15.79
C HIS A 37 4.12 26.24 -16.54
N THR A 38 5.36 25.79 -16.40
CA THR A 38 6.52 26.37 -17.09
C THR A 38 7.18 25.30 -17.95
N HIS A 39 7.45 25.65 -19.20
CA HIS A 39 8.25 24.86 -20.14
C HIS A 39 9.70 25.34 -20.13
N PHE A 40 10.62 24.37 -20.14
CA PHE A 40 12.04 24.57 -20.42
C PHE A 40 12.34 23.96 -21.78
N ILE A 41 12.88 24.75 -22.70
CA ILE A 41 13.38 24.30 -23.99
C ILE A 41 14.88 24.55 -23.98
N VAL A 42 15.65 23.47 -23.82
CA VAL A 42 17.11 23.52 -23.74
C VAL A 42 17.68 23.11 -25.08
N ASN A 43 18.57 23.93 -25.64
CA ASN A 43 19.27 23.58 -26.87
C ASN A 43 20.10 22.30 -26.63
N SER A 44 20.10 21.38 -27.60
CA SER A 44 20.77 20.08 -27.45
C SER A 44 22.29 20.16 -27.55
N VAL A 45 22.83 21.27 -28.06
CA VAL A 45 24.26 21.50 -28.29
C VAL A 45 24.68 22.77 -27.55
N ASN A 46 25.80 22.67 -26.84
CA ASN A 46 26.41 23.77 -26.11
C ASN A 46 27.00 24.77 -27.12
N PHE A 47 26.68 26.05 -26.98
CA PHE A 47 27.14 27.08 -27.91
C PHE A 47 28.62 27.45 -27.72
N GLU A 48 29.16 27.25 -26.51
CA GLU A 48 30.55 27.58 -26.17
C GLU A 48 31.53 26.51 -26.70
N ASP A 49 31.20 25.22 -26.53
CA ASP A 49 32.13 24.11 -26.80
C ASP A 49 31.64 23.07 -27.83
N GLY A 50 30.41 23.18 -28.32
CA GLY A 50 29.84 22.28 -29.33
C GLY A 50 29.45 20.88 -28.84
N HIS A 51 29.53 20.59 -27.55
CA HIS A 51 29.16 19.28 -27.01
C HIS A 51 27.64 19.12 -26.88
N LYS A 52 27.18 17.87 -27.00
CA LYS A 52 25.78 17.53 -26.80
C LYS A 52 25.44 17.44 -25.32
N LEU A 53 24.28 17.96 -24.94
CA LEU A 53 23.73 17.83 -23.59
C LEU A 53 23.64 16.35 -23.20
N GLN A 54 24.32 15.99 -22.11
CA GLN A 54 24.19 14.69 -21.47
C GLN A 54 23.21 14.83 -20.31
N TRP A 55 22.19 13.96 -20.27
CA TRP A 55 21.17 14.01 -19.24
C TRP A 55 20.78 12.60 -18.80
N SER A 56 21.04 12.30 -17.55
CA SER A 56 20.76 11.00 -16.94
C SER A 56 19.52 11.03 -16.04
N SER A 57 19.07 9.84 -15.64
CA SER A 57 18.01 9.71 -14.62
C SER A 57 18.42 10.30 -13.27
N ALA A 58 19.73 10.34 -12.96
CA ALA A 58 20.24 10.95 -11.74
C ALA A 58 20.13 12.48 -11.80
N ASP A 59 20.49 13.09 -12.93
CA ASP A 59 20.39 14.55 -13.15
C ASP A 59 18.92 15.00 -13.08
N LEU A 60 18.00 14.21 -13.65
CA LEU A 60 16.57 14.48 -13.53
C LEU A 60 16.08 14.41 -12.07
N ARG A 61 16.62 13.47 -11.28
CA ARG A 61 16.27 13.34 -9.86
C ARG A 61 16.78 14.54 -9.07
N GLU A 62 18.03 14.94 -9.28
CA GLU A 62 18.63 16.11 -8.65
C GLU A 62 17.83 17.39 -8.98
N LEU A 63 17.47 17.60 -10.26
CA LEU A 63 16.67 18.75 -10.67
C LEU A 63 15.33 18.82 -9.92
N LYS A 64 14.66 17.67 -9.73
CA LYS A 64 13.41 17.57 -8.96
C LYS A 64 13.62 17.90 -7.49
N GLU A 65 14.69 17.38 -6.89
CA GLU A 65 15.02 17.62 -5.48
C GLU A 65 15.28 19.11 -5.22
N ARG A 66 16.01 19.79 -6.09
CA ARG A 66 16.25 21.25 -5.96
C ARG A 66 14.98 22.07 -6.19
N CYS A 67 14.14 21.68 -7.15
CA CYS A 67 12.82 22.31 -7.36
C CYS A 67 11.93 22.19 -6.10
N ASN A 68 11.96 21.02 -5.47
CA ASN A 68 11.27 20.77 -4.19
C ASN A 68 11.88 21.62 -3.06
N ALA A 69 13.21 21.67 -2.94
CA ALA A 69 13.90 22.48 -1.93
C ALA A 69 13.55 23.97 -2.07
N GLN A 70 13.63 24.51 -3.29
CA GLN A 70 13.23 25.89 -3.60
C GLN A 70 11.76 26.16 -3.21
N SER A 71 10.88 25.18 -3.41
CA SER A 71 9.48 25.28 -2.99
C SER A 71 9.33 25.31 -1.46
N GLN A 72 10.06 24.45 -0.74
CA GLN A 72 10.07 24.42 0.73
C GLN A 72 10.59 25.73 1.33
N GLU A 73 11.68 26.29 0.78
CA GLU A 73 12.25 27.57 1.19
C GLU A 73 11.24 28.73 1.07
N GLN A 74 10.32 28.64 0.10
CA GLN A 74 9.23 29.60 -0.10
C GLN A 74 7.99 29.30 0.75
N GLY A 75 8.04 28.29 1.63
CA GLY A 75 6.90 27.84 2.44
C GLY A 75 5.81 27.16 1.61
N LEU A 76 6.12 26.67 0.42
CA LEU A 76 5.17 25.94 -0.43
C LEU A 76 5.17 24.45 -0.09
N HIS A 77 4.00 23.83 -0.23
CA HIS A 77 3.84 22.40 -0.05
C HIS A 77 4.58 21.62 -1.15
N VAL A 78 5.42 20.65 -0.75
CA VAL A 78 6.08 19.72 -1.67
C VAL A 78 5.32 18.39 -1.70
N PRO A 79 5.01 17.85 -2.88
CA PRO A 79 4.35 16.54 -2.99
C PRO A 79 5.18 15.43 -2.36
N GLU A 80 4.58 14.68 -1.44
CA GLU A 80 5.18 13.47 -0.89
C GLU A 80 4.86 12.25 -1.77
N LYS A 81 5.89 11.45 -2.06
CA LYS A 81 5.70 10.22 -2.83
C LYS A 81 4.82 9.27 -2.04
N GLY A 82 3.77 8.77 -2.67
CA GLY A 82 2.83 7.87 -2.01
C GLY A 82 1.77 8.60 -1.18
N LYS A 83 1.66 9.93 -1.25
CA LYS A 83 0.55 10.67 -0.64
C LYS A 83 -0.18 11.55 -1.65
N THR A 84 -1.44 11.86 -1.34
CA THR A 84 -2.20 12.90 -2.03
C THR A 84 -1.72 14.27 -1.59
N PHE A 85 -2.16 15.33 -2.28
CA PHE A 85 -1.90 16.71 -1.85
C PHE A 85 -2.47 17.00 -0.45
N GLU A 86 -3.53 16.30 -0.05
CA GLU A 86 -4.17 16.41 1.27
C GLU A 86 -3.44 15.57 2.34
N GLY A 87 -2.32 14.92 1.99
CA GLY A 87 -1.53 14.10 2.92
C GLY A 87 -2.10 12.70 3.18
N ALA A 88 -3.19 12.31 2.51
CA ALA A 88 -3.70 10.95 2.60
C ALA A 88 -2.74 9.98 1.87
N GLU A 89 -2.44 8.84 2.48
CA GLU A 89 -1.71 7.77 1.81
C GLU A 89 -2.41 7.42 0.48
N ARG A 90 -1.69 7.57 -0.63
CA ARG A 90 -2.10 6.99 -1.91
C ARG A 90 -1.98 5.49 -1.74
N GLU A 91 -3.13 4.85 -1.61
CA GLU A 91 -3.26 3.39 -1.67
C GLU A 91 -2.45 2.80 -2.83
N GLU A 92 -1.76 1.70 -2.53
CA GLU A 92 -0.59 1.05 -3.15
C GLU A 92 -0.61 0.91 -4.68
N THR A 93 -1.78 0.98 -5.29
CA THR A 93 -1.96 0.75 -6.72
C THR A 93 -1.48 1.93 -7.55
N VAL A 94 -0.43 1.69 -8.33
CA VAL A 94 0.22 2.65 -9.24
C VAL A 94 0.19 2.11 -10.67
N ALA A 95 -0.10 2.93 -11.66
CA ALA A 95 0.06 2.53 -13.05
C ALA A 95 0.63 3.67 -13.89
N TRP A 96 1.48 3.32 -14.86
CA TRP A 96 2.12 4.26 -15.77
C TRP A 96 1.15 4.96 -16.72
N SER A 97 0.02 4.31 -17.04
CA SER A 97 -1.06 4.89 -17.84
C SER A 97 -2.17 5.40 -16.94
N LYS A 98 -2.65 6.62 -17.22
CA LYS A 98 -3.78 7.25 -16.52
C LYS A 98 -5.03 6.37 -16.59
N ASP A 99 -5.31 5.77 -17.74
CA ASP A 99 -6.51 4.95 -17.95
C ASP A 99 -6.43 3.64 -17.18
N THR A 100 -5.24 3.02 -17.15
CA THR A 100 -5.02 1.81 -16.35
C THR A 100 -5.09 2.10 -14.85
N TYR A 101 -4.53 3.25 -14.41
CA TYR A 101 -4.64 3.68 -13.02
C TYR A 101 -6.11 3.90 -12.62
N GLN A 102 -6.89 4.57 -13.46
CA GLN A 102 -8.32 4.77 -13.21
C GLN A 102 -9.10 3.47 -13.19
N LEU A 103 -8.84 2.55 -14.12
CA LEU A 103 -9.47 1.23 -14.15
C LEU A 103 -9.17 0.43 -12.87
N LEU A 104 -7.90 0.39 -12.45
CA LEU A 104 -7.50 -0.30 -11.24
C LEU A 104 -8.13 0.33 -9.99
N LYS A 105 -8.17 1.67 -9.91
CA LYS A 105 -8.84 2.39 -8.80
C LYS A 105 -10.34 2.15 -8.75
N GLN A 106 -11.01 2.13 -9.91
CA GLN A 106 -12.44 1.81 -9.98
C GLN A 106 -12.70 0.36 -9.58
N ALA A 107 -11.80 -0.55 -9.94
CA ALA A 107 -11.92 -1.95 -9.61
C ALA A 107 -11.62 -2.22 -8.11
N GLU A 108 -10.67 -1.51 -7.49
CA GLU A 108 -10.47 -1.51 -6.03
C GLU A 108 -11.72 -1.04 -5.28
N GLN A 109 -12.40 -0.02 -5.83
CA GLN A 109 -13.66 0.48 -5.31
C GLN A 109 -14.87 -0.42 -5.63
N GLY A 110 -14.66 -1.56 -6.30
CA GLY A 110 -15.71 -2.51 -6.70
C GLY A 110 -16.64 -1.99 -7.81
N LYS A 111 -16.31 -0.87 -8.46
CA LYS A 111 -17.13 -0.25 -9.51
C LYS A 111 -17.00 -0.93 -10.86
N VAL A 112 -15.85 -1.57 -11.14
CA VAL A 112 -15.56 -2.23 -12.42
C VAL A 112 -14.85 -3.55 -12.17
N LYS A 113 -15.21 -4.62 -12.90
CA LYS A 113 -14.48 -5.90 -12.83
C LYS A 113 -13.24 -5.83 -13.71
N SER A 114 -12.06 -5.89 -13.11
CA SER A 114 -10.78 -5.89 -13.82
C SER A 114 -10.11 -7.25 -13.68
N TYR A 115 -9.93 -7.96 -14.80
CA TYR A 115 -9.23 -9.26 -14.82
C TYR A 115 -7.83 -9.17 -14.16
N VAL A 116 -7.18 -8.01 -14.25
CA VAL A 116 -5.88 -7.76 -13.62
C VAL A 116 -5.96 -7.81 -12.10
N GLN A 117 -7.02 -7.24 -11.52
CA GLN A 117 -7.24 -7.25 -10.07
C GLN A 117 -7.73 -8.61 -9.60
N ASP A 118 -8.65 -9.24 -10.35
CA ASP A 118 -9.17 -10.56 -10.02
C ASP A 118 -8.03 -11.60 -9.96
N ILE A 119 -7.11 -11.56 -10.93
CA ILE A 119 -5.88 -12.37 -10.92
C ILE A 119 -4.97 -11.99 -9.75
N ALA A 120 -4.74 -10.70 -9.49
CA ALA A 120 -3.85 -10.27 -8.40
C ALA A 120 -4.35 -10.75 -7.02
N LEU A 121 -5.65 -10.62 -6.76
CA LEU A 121 -6.28 -11.11 -5.53
C LEU A 121 -6.19 -12.63 -5.42
N ALA A 122 -6.45 -13.36 -6.52
CA ALA A 122 -6.30 -14.81 -6.53
C ALA A 122 -4.87 -15.24 -6.23
N VAL A 123 -3.87 -14.57 -6.81
CA VAL A 123 -2.45 -14.85 -6.53
C VAL A 123 -2.11 -14.58 -5.07
N LEU A 124 -2.56 -13.47 -4.48
CA LEU A 124 -2.29 -13.16 -3.08
C LEU A 124 -2.91 -14.18 -2.13
N ASP A 125 -4.17 -14.55 -2.35
CA ASP A 125 -4.82 -15.57 -1.51
C ASP A 125 -4.16 -16.95 -1.67
N CYS A 126 -3.80 -17.34 -2.89
CA CYS A 126 -3.11 -18.62 -3.15
C CYS A 126 -1.70 -18.61 -2.58
N LYS A 127 -1.02 -17.46 -2.58
CA LYS A 127 0.31 -17.27 -2.00
C LYS A 127 0.35 -17.54 -0.49
N GLU A 128 -0.70 -17.16 0.23
CA GLU A 128 -0.80 -17.36 1.69
C GLU A 128 -1.03 -18.84 2.08
N ILE A 129 -1.52 -19.67 1.16
CA ILE A 129 -1.93 -21.06 1.45
C ILE A 129 -0.95 -22.06 0.84
N ALA A 130 -0.41 -21.78 -0.34
CA ALA A 130 0.41 -22.71 -1.07
C ALA A 130 1.71 -23.01 -0.31
N THR A 131 2.04 -24.30 -0.22
CA THR A 131 3.28 -24.81 0.38
C THR A 131 4.32 -25.23 -0.66
N SER A 132 3.94 -25.25 -1.94
CA SER A 132 4.82 -25.53 -3.07
C SER A 132 4.28 -24.90 -4.35
N ARG A 133 5.13 -24.82 -5.38
CA ARG A 133 4.75 -24.37 -6.73
C ARG A 133 3.58 -25.19 -7.29
N GLU A 134 3.60 -26.50 -7.12
CA GLU A 134 2.56 -27.41 -7.60
C GLU A 134 1.23 -27.14 -6.89
N THR A 135 1.29 -26.93 -5.57
CA THR A 135 0.12 -26.58 -4.76
C THR A 135 -0.46 -25.24 -5.18
N PHE A 136 0.40 -24.25 -5.46
CA PHE A 136 0.01 -22.94 -5.96
C PHE A 136 -0.70 -23.03 -7.32
N ILE A 137 -0.11 -23.74 -8.29
CA ILE A 137 -0.69 -23.94 -9.63
C ILE A 137 -2.06 -24.62 -9.52
N ARG A 138 -2.18 -25.64 -8.66
CA ARG A 138 -3.47 -26.32 -8.42
C ARG A 138 -4.52 -25.36 -7.86
N LEU A 139 -4.20 -24.61 -6.79
CA LEU A 139 -5.14 -23.67 -6.16
C LEU A 139 -5.60 -22.56 -7.13
N MET A 140 -4.69 -22.08 -7.97
CA MET A 140 -5.03 -21.09 -8.99
C MET A 140 -5.95 -21.67 -10.07
N ASN A 141 -5.70 -22.90 -10.52
CA ASN A 141 -6.57 -23.57 -11.50
C ASN A 141 -7.97 -23.86 -10.92
N GLU A 142 -8.07 -24.26 -9.65
CA GLU A 142 -9.36 -24.43 -8.95
C GLU A 142 -10.18 -23.13 -8.91
N ARG A 143 -9.49 -21.98 -8.90
CA ARG A 143 -10.11 -20.65 -8.98
C ARG A 143 -10.37 -20.16 -10.40
N GLY A 144 -10.07 -20.98 -11.42
CA GLY A 144 -10.29 -20.65 -12.83
C GLY A 144 -9.15 -19.87 -13.50
N TYR A 145 -7.95 -19.85 -12.90
CA TYR A 145 -6.79 -19.16 -13.45
C TYR A 145 -5.69 -20.13 -13.85
N GLY A 146 -5.30 -20.07 -15.12
CA GLY A 146 -4.15 -20.79 -15.64
C GLY A 146 -2.84 -20.10 -15.24
N VAL A 147 -1.84 -20.89 -14.84
CA VAL A 147 -0.52 -20.40 -14.44
C VAL A 147 0.54 -21.05 -15.31
N ASP A 148 1.21 -20.24 -16.14
CA ASP A 148 2.41 -20.64 -16.88
C ASP A 148 3.64 -20.24 -16.06
N TRP A 149 4.15 -21.20 -15.29
CA TRP A 149 5.35 -21.06 -14.47
C TRP A 149 6.38 -22.11 -14.89
N GLN A 150 7.27 -21.72 -15.82
CA GLN A 150 8.38 -22.54 -16.29
C GLN A 150 9.71 -21.95 -15.84
N ASP A 151 10.66 -22.79 -15.48
CA ASP A 151 11.99 -22.37 -15.00
C ASP A 151 12.81 -21.71 -16.13
N SER A 152 12.54 -22.08 -17.38
CA SER A 152 13.10 -21.46 -18.59
C SER A 152 12.61 -20.03 -18.83
N HIS A 153 11.43 -19.67 -18.33
CA HIS A 153 10.82 -18.36 -18.57
C HIS A 153 11.22 -17.35 -17.49
N LYS A 154 11.50 -16.11 -17.89
CA LYS A 154 11.81 -15.03 -16.92
C LYS A 154 10.63 -14.64 -16.04
N TYR A 155 9.40 -14.78 -16.54
CA TYR A 155 8.17 -14.29 -15.89
C TYR A 155 7.14 -15.39 -15.76
N ILE A 156 6.31 -15.31 -14.73
CA ILE A 156 5.11 -16.14 -14.59
C ILE A 156 3.99 -15.43 -15.36
N THR A 157 3.26 -16.17 -16.20
CA THR A 157 2.09 -15.64 -16.91
C THR A 157 0.82 -16.24 -16.33
N TYR A 158 -0.09 -15.39 -15.89
CA TYR A 158 -1.41 -15.73 -15.41
C TYR A 158 -2.44 -15.52 -16.52
N THR A 159 -3.37 -16.46 -16.65
CA THR A 159 -4.44 -16.44 -17.65
C THR A 159 -5.79 -16.65 -16.97
N ASP A 160 -6.74 -15.76 -17.21
CA ASP A 160 -8.15 -15.95 -16.89
C ASP A 160 -8.75 -16.93 -17.90
N LEU A 161 -9.02 -18.16 -17.46
CA LEU A 161 -9.49 -19.24 -18.34
C LEU A 161 -10.90 -18.98 -18.86
N ALA A 162 -11.76 -18.33 -18.07
CA ALA A 162 -13.13 -18.01 -18.47
C ALA A 162 -13.13 -16.98 -19.61
N ARG A 163 -12.29 -15.94 -19.49
CA ARG A 163 -12.13 -14.91 -20.54
C ARG A 163 -11.42 -15.42 -21.77
N GLU A 164 -10.45 -16.32 -21.62
CA GLU A 164 -9.78 -16.96 -22.75
C GLU A 164 -10.75 -17.81 -23.56
N GLN A 165 -11.62 -18.59 -22.90
CA GLN A 165 -12.69 -19.35 -23.56
C GLN A 165 -13.72 -18.44 -24.24
N ALA A 166 -13.98 -17.25 -23.69
CA ALA A 166 -14.83 -16.23 -24.32
C ALA A 166 -14.16 -15.50 -25.50
N GLY A 167 -12.88 -15.78 -25.79
CA GLY A 167 -12.13 -15.15 -26.89
C GLY A 167 -11.71 -13.71 -26.60
N GLU A 168 -11.71 -13.27 -25.34
CA GLU A 168 -11.28 -11.92 -24.97
C GLU A 168 -9.76 -11.78 -25.10
N LYS A 169 -9.30 -10.72 -25.79
CA LYS A 169 -7.86 -10.41 -25.91
C LYS A 169 -7.21 -10.02 -24.57
N ALA A 170 -8.01 -9.57 -23.60
CA ALA A 170 -7.56 -9.08 -22.30
C ALA A 170 -7.76 -10.14 -21.19
N CYS A 171 -7.11 -11.29 -21.34
CA CYS A 171 -7.21 -12.42 -20.39
C CYS A 171 -5.87 -12.80 -19.75
N LYS A 172 -4.74 -12.25 -20.22
CA LYS A 172 -3.38 -12.64 -19.77
C LYS A 172 -2.63 -11.50 -19.11
N ILE A 173 -1.88 -11.81 -18.06
CA ILE A 173 -0.99 -10.86 -17.38
C ILE A 173 0.25 -11.53 -16.81
N ARG A 174 1.40 -10.85 -16.90
CA ARG A 174 2.68 -11.30 -16.33
C ARG A 174 2.87 -10.79 -14.91
N ASN A 175 3.55 -11.57 -14.08
CA ASN A 175 3.84 -11.20 -12.68
C ASN A 175 4.59 -9.86 -12.54
N ASN A 176 5.60 -9.56 -13.36
CA ASN A 176 6.30 -8.25 -13.35
C ASN A 176 5.33 -7.06 -13.52
N LYS A 177 4.26 -7.24 -14.30
CA LYS A 177 3.26 -6.20 -14.50
C LYS A 177 2.42 -6.01 -13.22
N LEU A 178 2.12 -7.09 -12.51
CA LEU A 178 1.46 -7.05 -11.20
C LEU A 178 2.35 -6.41 -10.13
N GLU A 179 3.65 -6.76 -10.08
CA GLU A 179 4.64 -6.13 -9.18
C GLU A 179 4.66 -4.62 -9.40
N LYS A 180 4.72 -4.17 -10.66
CA LYS A 180 4.69 -2.75 -10.99
C LYS A 180 3.38 -2.08 -10.64
N TYR A 181 2.26 -2.80 -10.65
CA TYR A 181 0.96 -2.22 -10.40
C TYR A 181 0.64 -2.08 -8.92
N TYR A 182 0.99 -3.06 -8.12
CA TYR A 182 0.64 -3.07 -6.70
C TYR A 182 1.84 -2.81 -5.80
N ASN A 183 3.06 -2.71 -6.35
CA ASN A 183 4.30 -2.60 -5.58
C ASN A 183 4.43 -3.71 -4.52
N MET A 184 3.90 -4.89 -4.85
CA MET A 184 3.92 -6.09 -4.01
C MET A 184 4.77 -7.17 -4.65
N GLY A 185 5.22 -8.10 -3.81
CA GLY A 185 6.06 -9.21 -4.25
C GLY A 185 5.28 -10.31 -4.98
N PHE A 186 5.32 -10.29 -6.32
CA PHE A 186 4.82 -11.37 -7.19
C PHE A 186 5.95 -12.11 -7.92
N GLY A 187 7.20 -11.90 -7.49
CA GLY A 187 8.37 -12.54 -8.08
C GLY A 187 8.40 -14.04 -7.82
N LYS A 188 9.10 -14.79 -8.68
CA LYS A 188 9.29 -16.23 -8.49
C LYS A 188 9.93 -16.54 -7.13
N GLU A 189 11.04 -15.88 -6.83
CA GLU A 189 11.81 -16.05 -5.59
C GLU A 189 10.97 -15.71 -4.36
N GLU A 190 10.19 -14.63 -4.40
CA GLU A 190 9.34 -14.22 -3.28
C GLU A 190 8.20 -15.21 -3.05
N LEU A 191 7.59 -15.71 -4.12
CA LEU A 191 6.55 -16.72 -4.02
C LEU A 191 7.12 -18.03 -3.46
N GLU A 192 8.27 -18.49 -3.96
CA GLU A 192 8.96 -19.68 -3.46
C GLU A 192 9.35 -19.56 -1.99
N HIS A 193 9.86 -18.40 -1.56
CA HIS A 193 10.20 -18.15 -0.16
C HIS A 193 8.96 -18.20 0.76
N GLU A 194 7.83 -17.67 0.31
CA GLU A 194 6.57 -17.79 1.08
C GLU A 194 6.07 -19.24 1.11
N PHE A 195 6.20 -19.99 0.01
CA PHE A 195 5.82 -21.40 0.00
C PHE A 195 6.64 -22.22 1.00
N GLU A 196 7.96 -21.96 1.08
CA GLU A 196 8.83 -22.60 2.06
C GLU A 196 8.45 -22.22 3.51
N ARG A 197 8.05 -20.97 3.75
CA ARG A 197 7.53 -20.54 5.06
C ARG A 197 6.21 -21.23 5.42
N ASN A 198 5.32 -21.38 4.45
CA ASN A 198 4.04 -22.07 4.63
C ASN A 198 4.23 -23.56 4.89
N ALA A 199 5.15 -24.21 4.17
CA ALA A 199 5.51 -25.61 4.37
C ALA A 199 6.02 -25.86 5.79
N ARG A 200 6.99 -25.05 6.26
CA ARG A 200 7.49 -25.11 7.64
C ARG A 200 6.39 -24.92 8.68
N THR A 201 5.47 -23.99 8.44
CA THR A 201 4.34 -23.73 9.33
C THR A 201 3.36 -24.91 9.37
N ALA A 202 3.11 -25.56 8.23
CA ALA A 202 2.26 -26.74 8.11
C ALA A 202 2.88 -27.95 8.83
N GLU A 203 4.19 -28.16 8.73
CA GLU A 203 4.92 -29.23 9.42
C GLU A 203 4.83 -29.09 10.95
N VAL A 204 5.04 -27.86 11.48
CA VAL A 204 4.90 -27.59 12.91
C VAL A 204 3.47 -27.85 13.41
N ARG A 205 2.46 -27.57 12.58
CA ARG A 205 1.05 -27.87 12.91
C ARG A 205 0.77 -29.37 12.88
N ALA A 206 1.27 -30.10 11.88
CA ALA A 206 1.10 -31.54 11.75
C ALA A 206 1.79 -32.32 12.89
N GLY A 207 3.02 -31.96 13.24
CA GLY A 207 3.78 -32.61 14.33
C GLY A 207 3.17 -32.42 15.73
N LYS A 208 2.33 -31.39 15.93
CA LYS A 208 1.53 -31.23 17.16
C LYS A 208 0.33 -32.19 17.19
N SER A 209 -0.29 -32.45 16.03
CA SER A 209 -1.43 -33.37 15.92
C SER A 209 -1.03 -34.83 16.24
N GLU A 210 0.17 -35.26 15.84
CA GLU A 210 0.64 -36.63 16.11
C GLU A 210 0.99 -36.89 17.58
N ARG A 211 1.35 -35.85 18.35
CA ARG A 211 1.63 -35.97 19.79
C ARG A 211 0.38 -36.05 20.68
N THR A 212 -0.82 -35.97 20.11
CA THR A 212 -2.08 -35.94 20.86
C THR A 212 -2.99 -37.14 20.52
N ALA A 213 -2.40 -38.31 20.24
CA ALA A 213 -3.13 -39.58 20.24
C ALA A 213 -3.24 -40.12 21.67
N PRO A 214 -4.41 -40.63 22.14
CA PRO A 214 -4.57 -41.06 23.51
C PRO A 214 -3.80 -42.36 23.74
N ARG A 215 -2.71 -42.28 24.51
CA ARG A 215 -1.98 -43.45 24.99
C ARG A 215 -2.91 -44.21 25.95
N THR A 216 -3.31 -45.42 25.56
CA THR A 216 -3.94 -46.41 26.43
C THR A 216 -3.14 -46.56 27.72
N GLU A 217 -3.84 -46.46 28.85
CA GLU A 217 -3.33 -46.57 30.21
C GLU A 217 -2.49 -47.84 30.42
N PRO A 218 -1.28 -47.70 30.99
CA PRO A 218 -0.68 -48.75 31.79
C PRO A 218 -0.78 -48.39 33.28
N THR A 219 -1.33 -49.32 34.03
CA THR A 219 -1.34 -49.42 35.50
C THR A 219 -0.02 -49.00 36.17
N GLU A 220 -0.14 -48.09 37.13
CA GLU A 220 0.77 -47.75 38.23
C GLU A 220 1.20 -49.00 39.04
N PRO A 221 2.43 -49.04 39.63
CA PRO A 221 2.65 -48.31 40.89
C PRO A 221 4.01 -47.61 41.10
N ASP A 222 3.90 -46.40 41.66
CA ASP A 222 4.52 -45.94 42.92
C ASP A 222 6.06 -45.80 43.03
N ARG A 223 6.58 -44.56 42.92
CA ARG A 223 7.22 -43.84 44.04
C ARG A 223 7.93 -42.53 43.64
N ALA A 224 7.64 -41.50 44.45
CA ALA A 224 8.48 -40.38 44.88
C ALA A 224 8.94 -39.32 43.87
N GLY A 225 8.10 -38.29 43.74
CA GLY A 225 8.50 -36.90 44.04
C GLY A 225 9.23 -36.11 42.95
N GLU A 226 8.48 -35.32 42.18
CA GLU A 226 8.87 -33.97 41.76
C GLU A 226 7.64 -33.21 41.24
N GLN A 227 7.56 -31.92 41.58
CA GLN A 227 6.40 -31.04 41.33
C GLN A 227 6.15 -30.81 39.82
N PRO A 228 4.89 -30.70 39.35
CA PRO A 228 4.64 -30.40 37.94
C PRO A 228 4.85 -28.90 37.64
N ALA A 229 5.58 -28.64 36.57
CA ALA A 229 5.80 -27.30 36.02
C ALA A 229 4.54 -26.78 35.30
N GLU A 230 3.76 -25.92 35.98
CA GLU A 230 2.59 -25.23 35.41
C GLU A 230 2.96 -24.03 34.48
N GLY A 231 4.23 -23.82 34.15
CA GLY A 231 4.69 -22.61 33.46
C GLY A 231 4.72 -22.64 31.92
N SER A 232 4.65 -23.81 31.27
CA SER A 232 5.00 -23.91 29.84
C SER A 232 3.81 -23.99 28.88
N LEU A 233 2.62 -24.41 29.33
CA LEU A 233 1.45 -24.53 28.45
C LEU A 233 0.77 -23.17 28.18
N SER A 234 0.74 -22.27 29.17
CA SER A 234 0.14 -20.93 29.01
C SER A 234 0.95 -20.01 28.08
N PHE A 235 2.27 -20.18 28.03
CA PHE A 235 3.15 -19.38 27.19
C PHE A 235 2.98 -19.73 25.70
N VAL A 236 2.92 -21.03 25.40
CA VAL A 236 2.80 -21.55 24.03
C VAL A 236 1.38 -21.32 23.47
N GLU A 237 0.33 -21.42 24.29
CA GLU A 237 -1.03 -21.05 23.86
C GLU A 237 -1.16 -19.55 23.54
N ARG A 238 -0.47 -18.70 24.31
CA ARG A 238 -0.42 -17.25 24.06
C ARG A 238 0.32 -16.93 22.76
N GLU A 239 1.40 -17.64 22.47
CA GLU A 239 2.17 -17.51 21.23
C GLU A 239 1.38 -17.98 20.00
N LEU A 240 0.66 -19.10 20.10
CA LEU A 240 -0.17 -19.65 19.03
C LEU A 240 -1.37 -18.75 18.69
N ARG A 241 -2.01 -18.14 19.71
CA ARG A 241 -3.03 -17.11 19.49
C ARG A 241 -2.45 -15.88 18.81
N GLY A 242 -1.23 -15.48 19.17
CA GLY A 242 -0.52 -14.37 18.52
C GLY A 242 -0.23 -14.64 17.04
N ILE A 243 0.12 -15.88 16.70
CA ILE A 243 0.36 -16.29 15.31
C ILE A 243 -0.96 -16.37 14.52
N ASP A 244 -2.05 -16.89 15.10
CA ASP A 244 -3.37 -16.95 14.45
C ASP A 244 -3.97 -15.56 14.20
N GLU A 245 -3.82 -14.62 15.15
CA GLU A 245 -4.16 -13.20 14.98
C GLU A 245 -3.26 -12.50 13.94
N ALA A 246 -1.95 -12.81 13.92
CA ALA A 246 -1.03 -12.29 12.91
C ALA A 246 -1.31 -12.84 11.51
N VAL A 247 -1.82 -14.07 11.39
CA VAL A 247 -2.27 -14.67 10.13
C VAL A 247 -3.59 -14.05 9.68
N LYS A 248 -4.57 -13.89 10.58
CA LYS A 248 -5.83 -13.20 10.27
C LYS A 248 -5.60 -11.78 9.78
N SER A 249 -4.76 -10.98 10.44
CA SER A 249 -4.44 -9.61 10.01
C SER A 249 -3.71 -9.51 8.66
N ARG A 250 -3.16 -10.61 8.14
CA ARG A 250 -2.49 -10.66 6.81
C ARG A 250 -3.40 -11.14 5.69
N THR A 251 -4.46 -11.90 6.00
CA THR A 251 -5.47 -12.31 5.00
C THR A 251 -6.31 -11.14 4.48
N SER A 252 -6.76 -11.21 3.21
CA SER A 252 -7.68 -10.24 2.60
C SER A 252 -8.97 -10.08 3.42
N LYS A 253 -9.50 -11.20 3.95
CA LYS A 253 -10.67 -11.23 4.83
C LYS A 253 -10.42 -10.58 6.19
N GLY A 254 -9.29 -10.87 6.85
CA GLY A 254 -8.99 -10.25 8.14
C GLY A 254 -8.54 -8.79 8.03
N ARG A 255 -7.93 -8.36 6.91
CA ARG A 255 -7.73 -6.92 6.62
C ARG A 255 -9.06 -6.19 6.42
N ALA A 256 -10.03 -6.81 5.75
CA ALA A 256 -11.38 -6.26 5.61
C ALA A 256 -12.09 -6.15 6.96
N GLU A 257 -12.03 -7.19 7.80
CA GLU A 257 -12.58 -7.18 9.17
C GLU A 257 -11.88 -6.14 10.06
N GLN A 258 -10.55 -5.96 9.93
CA GLN A 258 -9.80 -4.96 10.70
C GLN A 258 -10.09 -3.54 10.23
N ALA A 259 -10.29 -3.33 8.93
CA ALA A 259 -10.73 -2.06 8.36
C ALA A 259 -12.17 -1.71 8.80
N GLU A 260 -13.07 -2.70 8.85
CA GLU A 260 -14.43 -2.53 9.35
C GLU A 260 -14.44 -2.19 10.85
N ARG A 261 -13.64 -2.89 11.66
CA ARG A 261 -13.46 -2.58 13.09
C ARG A 261 -12.95 -1.15 13.30
N ARG A 262 -11.91 -0.73 12.56
CA ARG A 262 -11.39 0.64 12.63
C ARG A 262 -12.45 1.68 12.24
N ARG A 263 -13.30 1.40 11.23
CA ARG A 263 -14.41 2.28 10.86
C ARG A 263 -15.45 2.37 11.97
N THR A 264 -15.80 1.25 12.61
CA THR A 264 -16.75 1.26 13.74
C THR A 264 -16.19 2.00 14.96
N GLU A 265 -14.89 1.85 15.25
CA GLU A 265 -14.21 2.57 16.34
C GLU A 265 -14.12 4.07 16.06
N GLN A 266 -13.78 4.46 14.82
CA GLN A 266 -13.78 5.87 14.40
C GLN A 266 -15.18 6.49 14.47
N ALA A 267 -16.22 5.78 14.04
CA ALA A 267 -17.60 6.23 14.15
C ALA A 267 -18.04 6.36 15.63
N ALA A 268 -17.64 5.42 16.49
CA ALA A 268 -17.90 5.51 17.93
C ALA A 268 -17.15 6.69 18.57
N HIS A 269 -15.91 6.95 18.16
CA HIS A 269 -15.12 8.07 18.64
C HIS A 269 -15.72 9.42 18.22
N GLN A 270 -16.18 9.53 16.96
CA GLN A 270 -16.87 10.72 16.47
C GLN A 270 -18.18 10.99 17.23
N ARG A 271 -18.98 9.96 17.48
CA ARG A 271 -20.21 10.10 18.30
C ARG A 271 -19.89 10.55 19.73
N ALA A 272 -18.84 10.01 20.34
CA ALA A 272 -18.40 10.42 21.67
C ALA A 272 -17.88 11.87 21.70
N GLU A 273 -17.18 12.33 20.66
CA GLU A 273 -16.78 13.73 20.47
C GLU A 273 -17.99 14.65 20.32
N GLU A 274 -18.98 14.26 19.51
CA GLU A 274 -20.23 15.01 19.32
C GLU A 274 -21.03 15.11 20.61
N GLU A 275 -21.15 14.03 21.38
CA GLU A 275 -21.79 14.04 22.69
C GLU A 275 -21.03 14.95 23.67
N ARG A 276 -19.69 14.90 23.69
CA ARG A 276 -18.88 15.80 24.53
C ARG A 276 -19.04 17.26 24.13
N ARG A 277 -19.15 17.56 22.84
CA ARG A 277 -19.45 18.92 22.35
C ARG A 277 -20.85 19.36 22.76
N ALA A 278 -21.86 18.51 22.59
CA ALA A 278 -23.23 18.80 23.00
C ALA A 278 -23.35 19.02 24.52
N VAL A 279 -22.61 18.26 25.34
CA VAL A 279 -22.55 18.47 26.80
C VAL A 279 -21.87 19.79 27.14
N ARG A 280 -20.74 20.13 26.50
CA ARG A 280 -20.08 21.43 26.69
C ARG A 280 -20.99 22.60 26.30
N GLU A 281 -21.76 22.46 25.23
CA GLU A 281 -22.69 23.48 24.77
C GLU A 281 -23.91 23.63 25.70
N ARG A 282 -24.43 22.52 26.25
CA ARG A 282 -25.45 22.54 27.31
C ARG A 282 -24.94 23.15 28.61
N GLN A 283 -23.67 22.90 28.99
CA GLN A 283 -23.06 23.51 30.16
C GLN A 283 -22.81 25.01 29.96
N ARG A 284 -22.41 25.42 28.75
CA ARG A 284 -22.23 26.83 28.39
C ARG A 284 -23.56 27.60 28.44
N THR A 285 -24.62 27.06 27.86
CA THR A 285 -25.96 27.66 27.91
C THR A 285 -26.56 27.64 29.33
N ALA A 286 -26.27 26.64 30.15
CA ALA A 286 -26.66 26.63 31.57
C ALA A 286 -25.88 27.66 32.40
N SER A 287 -24.58 27.85 32.13
CA SER A 287 -23.74 28.87 32.77
C SER A 287 -24.19 30.29 32.38
N GLU A 288 -24.50 30.52 31.11
CA GLU A 288 -25.07 31.79 30.61
C GLU A 288 -26.44 32.09 31.27
N ARG A 289 -27.29 31.07 31.47
CA ARG A 289 -28.55 31.21 32.23
C ARG A 289 -28.34 31.46 33.73
N HIS A 290 -27.27 30.93 34.32
CA HIS A 290 -26.93 31.17 35.72
C HIS A 290 -26.38 32.58 35.94
N ILE A 291 -25.55 33.09 35.03
CA ILE A 291 -25.07 34.48 35.06
C ILE A 291 -26.25 35.46 34.93
N SER A 292 -27.23 35.14 34.07
CA SER A 292 -28.45 35.96 33.92
C SER A 292 -29.37 35.95 35.15
N ARG A 293 -29.28 34.96 36.06
CA ARG A 293 -30.07 34.90 37.30
C ARG A 293 -29.39 35.56 38.51
N ASN A 294 -28.06 35.72 38.49
CA ASN A 294 -27.29 36.36 39.56
C ASN A 294 -27.12 37.88 39.37
N TRP A 295 -27.76 38.46 38.35
CA TRP A 295 -27.78 39.91 38.15
C TRP A 295 -29.20 40.43 38.42
N GLU A 296 -29.60 40.44 39.69
CA GLU A 296 -30.63 41.38 40.16
C GLU A 296 -29.91 42.57 40.79
N PRO A 297 -30.16 43.81 40.35
CA PRO A 297 -29.60 44.98 41.00
C PRO A 297 -30.31 45.19 42.34
N GLU A 298 -29.56 45.09 43.44
CA GLU A 298 -30.00 45.58 44.75
C GLU A 298 -30.39 47.06 44.61
N ARG A 299 -31.63 47.37 45.00
CA ARG A 299 -32.20 48.72 45.02
C ARG A 299 -31.84 49.47 46.29
#